data_AF-A0AAI8ZQR2-F1
#
_entry.id   AF-A0AAI8ZQR2-F1
#
_cell.length_a   1.000
_cell.length_b   1.000
_cell.length_c   1.000
_cell.angle_alpha   90.00
_cell.angle_beta   90.00
_cell.angle_gamma   90.00
#
_symmetry.space_group_name_H-M   'P 1'
#
loop_
_entity.id
_entity.type
_entity.pdbx_description
1 polymer ?
#
loop_
_entity_poly.entity_id
_entity_poly.type
_entity_poly.pdbx_seq_one_letter_code
_entity_poly.pdbx_strand_id
1 'polypeptide(L)'
;MKNVAITVLMLSTVLMGCTTKAKTESEQQTAAIIKKSTNDQCVNNFSMVKKLNGNDFSVFRGQFDKINDMYSFLEQNRNILDEDPKQLISLELDSKLKMVCARVRNTAFNEVQNKVNYLSRI
;
A
#
# COMPACT_ATOMS: atom_id res chain seq x y z
N MET A 1 40.70 20.16 47.15
CA MET A 1 39.68 20.68 46.22
C MET A 1 38.74 19.54 45.84
N LYS A 2 37.45 19.75 46.12
CA LYS A 2 36.23 19.08 45.63
C LYS A 2 35.88 17.64 46.09
N ASN A 3 34.72 17.60 46.74
CA ASN A 3 33.90 16.45 47.14
C ASN A 3 32.93 16.00 45.99
N VAL A 4 32.19 14.91 46.27
CA VAL A 4 30.86 14.48 45.72
C VAL A 4 30.95 13.78 44.34
N ALA A 5 30.28 12.66 44.01
CA ALA A 5 28.93 12.19 44.34
C ALA A 5 28.76 10.67 44.21
N ILE A 6 27.86 10.12 45.03
CA ILE A 6 27.16 8.84 44.82
C ILE A 6 26.00 9.08 43.84
N THR A 7 25.81 8.21 42.86
CA THR A 7 24.54 8.09 42.12
C THR A 7 24.23 6.62 41.84
N VAL A 8 23.17 6.13 42.50
CA VAL A 8 22.42 4.92 42.17
C VAL A 8 21.52 5.23 40.98
N LEU A 9 21.42 4.33 39.99
CA LEU A 9 20.27 4.26 39.08
C LEU A 9 20.09 2.84 38.54
N MET A 10 19.06 2.18 39.08
CA MET A 10 18.42 1.00 38.51
C MET A 10 17.84 1.33 37.14
N LEU A 11 18.02 0.47 36.14
CA LEU A 11 17.15 0.47 34.96
C LEU A 11 16.83 -0.98 34.55
N SER A 12 15.65 -1.41 35.00
CA SER A 12 14.97 -2.62 34.56
C SER A 12 14.61 -2.48 33.08
N THR A 13 15.20 -3.31 32.22
CA THR A 13 14.77 -3.41 30.83
C THR A 13 13.59 -4.36 30.71
N VAL A 14 12.50 -3.78 30.22
CA VAL A 14 11.17 -4.37 30.07
C VAL A 14 11.15 -5.39 28.93
N LEU A 15 10.36 -6.44 29.17
CA LEU A 15 9.94 -7.54 28.30
C LEU A 15 9.79 -7.16 26.81
N MET A 16 10.45 -7.94 25.95
CA MET A 16 10.20 -8.01 24.51
C MET A 16 8.76 -8.50 24.25
N GLY A 17 7.89 -7.56 23.84
CA GLY A 17 6.60 -7.88 23.24
C GLY A 17 6.76 -8.32 21.78
N CYS A 18 6.00 -9.34 21.38
CA CYS A 18 5.95 -9.91 20.03
C CYS A 18 5.69 -8.86 18.95
N THR A 19 6.52 -8.84 17.91
CA THR A 19 6.37 -7.97 16.75
C THR A 19 5.58 -8.69 15.65
N THR A 20 4.31 -8.35 15.46
CA THR A 20 3.62 -8.55 14.18
C THR A 20 4.06 -7.45 13.20
N LYS A 21 5.25 -7.59 12.60
CA LYS A 21 5.79 -6.62 11.62
C LYS A 21 5.31 -6.84 10.18
N ALA A 22 4.76 -8.01 9.84
CA ALA A 22 4.45 -8.36 8.45
C ALA A 22 3.27 -7.59 7.81
N LYS A 23 2.35 -7.00 8.59
CA LYS A 23 1.12 -6.39 8.03
C LYS A 23 1.29 -4.93 7.59
N THR A 24 2.22 -4.20 8.21
CA THR A 24 2.38 -2.74 8.01
C THR A 24 3.26 -2.41 6.80
N GLU A 25 4.29 -3.22 6.53
CA GLU A 25 5.18 -3.04 5.37
C GLU A 25 4.43 -3.23 4.04
N SER A 26 3.56 -4.24 3.93
CA SER A 26 2.74 -4.48 2.73
C SER A 26 1.78 -3.32 2.44
N GLU A 27 1.14 -2.72 3.46
CA GLU A 27 0.26 -1.56 3.24
C GLU A 27 1.04 -0.30 2.84
N GLN A 28 2.24 -0.12 3.41
CA GLN A 28 3.08 1.06 3.16
C GLN A 28 3.76 1.01 1.77
N GLN A 29 4.20 -0.18 1.34
CA GLN A 29 4.78 -0.40 0.02
C GLN A 29 3.72 -0.33 -1.09
N THR A 30 2.50 -0.82 -0.82
CA THR A 30 1.35 -0.66 -1.72
C THR A 30 0.95 0.80 -1.86
N ALA A 31 0.98 1.59 -0.79
CA ALA A 31 0.76 3.03 -0.89
C ALA A 31 1.82 3.75 -1.74
N ALA A 32 3.10 3.35 -1.66
CA ALA A 32 4.19 3.99 -2.40
C ALA A 32 4.10 3.79 -3.92
N ILE A 33 3.67 2.62 -4.40
CA ILE A 33 3.52 2.36 -5.84
C ILE A 33 2.22 2.95 -6.38
N ILE A 34 1.13 2.95 -5.61
CA ILE A 34 -0.07 3.72 -5.99
C ILE A 34 0.27 5.22 -6.08
N LYS A 35 1.20 5.73 -5.25
CA LYS A 35 1.72 7.11 -5.37
C LYS A 35 2.59 7.33 -6.62
N LYS A 36 3.32 6.31 -7.09
CA LYS A 36 4.08 6.33 -8.35
C LYS A 36 3.18 6.33 -9.60
N SER A 37 1.91 5.93 -9.46
CA SER A 37 0.87 5.89 -10.51
C SER A 37 0.38 7.26 -11.03
N THR A 38 1.03 8.38 -10.66
CA THR A 38 0.63 9.77 -11.01
C THR A 38 -0.80 10.18 -10.66
N ASN A 39 -1.54 9.44 -9.82
CA ASN A 39 -2.92 9.79 -9.53
C ASN A 39 -3.30 9.59 -8.06
N ASP A 40 -3.21 10.67 -7.28
CA ASP A 40 -3.74 10.75 -5.91
C ASP A 40 -5.20 10.27 -5.83
N GLN A 41 -5.96 10.38 -6.92
CA GLN A 41 -7.33 9.88 -7.02
C GLN A 41 -7.42 8.36 -6.90
N CYS A 42 -6.47 7.59 -7.42
CA CYS A 42 -6.48 6.12 -7.28
C CYS A 42 -6.28 5.72 -5.81
N VAL A 43 -5.32 6.35 -5.11
CA VAL A 43 -5.11 6.15 -3.67
C VAL A 43 -6.36 6.52 -2.87
N ASN A 44 -6.97 7.66 -3.19
CA ASN A 44 -8.16 8.16 -2.50
C ASN A 44 -9.36 7.22 -2.73
N ASN A 45 -9.59 6.78 -3.96
CA ASN A 45 -10.64 5.81 -4.27
C ASN A 45 -10.38 4.47 -3.59
N PHE A 46 -9.14 3.99 -3.56
CA PHE A 46 -8.78 2.76 -2.86
C PHE A 46 -9.05 2.86 -1.35
N SER A 47 -8.70 4.01 -0.76
CA SER A 47 -8.99 4.33 0.64
C SER A 47 -10.49 4.43 0.91
N MET A 48 -11.27 4.90 -0.07
CA MET A 48 -12.74 4.91 0.00
C MET A 48 -13.29 3.48 -0.01
N VAL A 49 -12.84 2.64 -0.95
CA VAL A 49 -13.23 1.23 -1.01
C VAL A 49 -12.89 0.52 0.31
N LYS A 50 -11.72 0.77 0.91
CA LYS A 50 -11.35 0.23 2.24
C LYS A 50 -12.40 0.51 3.33
N LYS A 51 -13.03 1.69 3.29
CA LYS A 51 -14.04 2.11 4.28
C LYS A 51 -15.43 1.57 3.97
N LEU A 52 -15.78 1.38 2.70
CA LEU A 52 -17.15 1.08 2.27
C LEU A 52 -17.37 -0.40 1.93
N ASN A 53 -16.35 -1.09 1.42
CA ASN A 53 -16.44 -2.46 0.93
C ASN A 53 -15.12 -3.22 1.19
N GLY A 54 -15.08 -3.94 2.32
CA GLY A 54 -13.90 -4.69 2.76
C GLY A 54 -13.53 -5.87 1.85
N ASN A 55 -14.51 -6.48 1.18
CA ASN A 55 -14.29 -7.60 0.28
C ASN A 55 -13.53 -7.15 -0.97
N ASP A 56 -14.05 -6.13 -1.66
CA ASP A 56 -13.40 -5.57 -2.84
C ASP A 56 -12.06 -4.93 -2.49
N PHE A 57 -11.95 -4.31 -1.31
CA PHE A 57 -10.66 -3.83 -0.81
C PHE A 57 -9.61 -4.95 -0.75
N SER A 58 -9.94 -6.12 -0.20
CA SER A 58 -9.01 -7.25 -0.14
C SER A 58 -8.60 -7.75 -1.53
N VAL A 59 -9.54 -7.77 -2.48
CA VAL A 59 -9.27 -8.16 -3.87
C VAL A 59 -8.32 -7.17 -4.53
N PHE A 60 -8.58 -5.87 -4.43
CA PHE A 60 -7.74 -4.84 -5.01
C PHE A 60 -6.36 -4.78 -4.34
N ARG A 61 -6.27 -4.96 -3.02
CA ARG A 61 -4.99 -5.10 -2.32
C ARG A 61 -4.14 -6.21 -2.94
N GLY A 62 -4.70 -7.41 -3.10
CA GLY A 62 -3.97 -8.52 -3.70
C GLY A 62 -3.56 -8.28 -5.16
N GLN A 63 -4.31 -7.46 -5.91
CA GLN A 63 -3.90 -7.05 -7.27
C GLN A 63 -2.74 -6.05 -7.24
N PHE A 64 -2.78 -5.07 -6.34
CA PHE A 64 -1.67 -4.14 -6.16
C PHE A 64 -0.41 -4.84 -5.68
N ASP A 65 -0.53 -5.76 -4.70
CA ASP A 65 0.61 -6.52 -4.18
C ASP A 65 1.33 -7.28 -5.32
N LYS A 66 0.59 -7.96 -6.21
CA LYS A 66 1.19 -8.65 -7.38
C LYS A 66 1.88 -7.70 -8.37
N ILE A 67 1.30 -6.52 -8.61
CA ILE A 67 1.91 -5.51 -9.48
C ILE A 67 3.21 -4.99 -8.84
N ASN A 68 3.19 -4.79 -7.53
CA ASN A 68 4.35 -4.32 -6.77
C ASN A 68 5.48 -5.33 -6.77
N ASP A 69 5.17 -6.60 -6.55
CA ASP A 69 6.14 -7.69 -6.60
C ASP A 69 6.84 -7.73 -7.97
N MET A 70 6.10 -7.50 -9.05
CA MET A 70 6.67 -7.50 -10.40
C MET A 70 7.50 -6.23 -10.70
N TYR A 71 7.13 -5.07 -10.17
CA TYR A 71 8.01 -3.90 -10.20
C TYR A 71 9.31 -4.15 -9.41
N SER A 72 9.22 -4.80 -8.25
CA SER A 72 10.39 -5.20 -7.47
C SER A 72 11.27 -6.19 -8.21
N PHE A 73 10.68 -7.19 -8.89
CA PHE A 73 11.40 -8.10 -9.76
C PHE A 73 12.14 -7.36 -10.88
N LEU A 74 11.46 -6.45 -11.58
CA LEU A 74 12.08 -5.66 -12.66
C LEU A 74 13.27 -4.84 -12.15
N GLU A 75 13.13 -4.20 -10.98
CA GLU A 75 14.19 -3.39 -10.39
C GLU A 75 15.40 -4.24 -9.97
N GLN A 76 15.16 -5.36 -9.28
CA GLN A 76 16.22 -6.26 -8.81
C GLN A 76 17.02 -6.88 -9.96
N ASN A 77 16.36 -7.11 -11.10
CA ASN A 77 16.95 -7.79 -12.26
C ASN A 77 17.32 -6.80 -13.39
N ARG A 78 17.23 -5.48 -13.15
CA ARG A 78 17.41 -4.46 -14.20
C ARG A 78 18.78 -4.51 -14.88
N ASN A 79 19.80 -5.00 -14.20
CA ASN A 79 21.17 -5.06 -14.74
C ASN A 79 21.45 -6.31 -15.59
N ILE A 80 20.58 -7.32 -15.51
CA ILE A 80 20.73 -8.59 -16.25
C ILE A 80 19.70 -8.77 -17.37
N LEU A 81 18.65 -7.94 -17.37
CA LEU A 81 17.68 -7.89 -18.46
C LEU A 81 18.21 -7.04 -19.62
N ASP A 82 17.90 -7.45 -20.84
CA ASP A 82 18.07 -6.59 -22.03
C ASP A 82 17.03 -5.46 -22.04
N GLU A 83 17.24 -4.45 -22.88
CA GLU A 83 16.37 -3.27 -22.94
C GLU A 83 14.94 -3.61 -23.41
N ASP A 84 14.78 -4.49 -24.40
CA ASP A 84 13.44 -4.83 -24.93
C ASP A 84 12.54 -5.49 -23.88
N PRO A 85 12.99 -6.53 -23.14
CA PRO A 85 12.22 -7.07 -22.01
C PRO A 85 11.89 -6.04 -20.94
N LYS A 86 12.81 -5.12 -20.60
CA LYS A 86 12.54 -4.07 -19.60
C LYS A 86 11.39 -3.17 -20.03
N GLN A 87 11.42 -2.72 -21.29
CA GLN A 87 10.38 -1.85 -21.83
C GLN A 87 9.04 -2.56 -21.88
N LEU A 88 9.01 -3.82 -22.34
CA LEU A 88 7.79 -4.61 -22.41
C LEU A 88 7.18 -4.84 -21.03
N ILE A 89 7.98 -5.26 -20.05
CA ILE A 89 7.51 -5.45 -18.66
C ILE A 89 7.02 -4.12 -18.07
N SER A 90 7.74 -3.03 -18.29
CA SER A 90 7.35 -1.71 -17.78
C SER A 90 6.01 -1.25 -18.35
N LEU A 91 5.80 -1.42 -19.66
CA LEU A 91 4.56 -1.08 -20.35
C LEU A 91 3.39 -1.92 -19.83
N GLU A 92 3.59 -3.23 -19.69
CA GLU A 92 2.56 -4.11 -19.17
C GLU A 92 2.18 -3.78 -17.72
N LEU A 93 3.17 -3.47 -16.87
CA LEU A 93 2.90 -3.09 -15.50
C LEU A 93 2.14 -1.77 -15.38
N ASP A 94 2.49 -0.76 -16.18
CA ASP A 94 1.77 0.51 -16.23
C ASP A 94 0.32 0.31 -16.71
N SER A 95 0.13 -0.51 -17.74
CA SER A 95 -1.20 -0.87 -18.25
C SER A 95 -2.06 -1.57 -17.19
N LYS A 96 -1.50 -2.58 -16.50
CA LYS A 96 -2.19 -3.29 -15.41
C LYS A 96 -2.53 -2.35 -14.25
N LEU A 97 -1.60 -1.48 -13.86
CA LEU A 97 -1.82 -0.50 -12.79
C LEU A 97 -2.99 0.44 -13.14
N LYS A 98 -3.01 0.99 -14.36
CA LYS A 98 -4.11 1.82 -14.86
C LYS A 98 -5.45 1.08 -14.84
N MET A 99 -5.48 -0.19 -15.25
CA MET A 99 -6.70 -1.01 -15.22
C MET A 99 -7.19 -1.29 -13.80
N VAL A 100 -6.30 -1.59 -12.84
CA VAL A 100 -6.69 -1.75 -11.42
C VAL A 100 -7.24 -0.43 -10.89
N CYS A 101 -6.58 0.70 -11.14
CA CYS A 101 -7.05 2.01 -10.70
C CYS A 101 -8.41 2.39 -11.30
N ALA A 102 -8.67 2.05 -12.57
CA ALA A 102 -9.98 2.27 -13.20
C ALA A 102 -11.09 1.46 -12.52
N ARG A 103 -10.81 0.19 -12.17
CA ARG A 103 -11.75 -0.67 -11.45
C ARG A 103 -12.01 -0.17 -10.03
N VAL A 104 -10.96 0.21 -9.30
CA VAL A 104 -11.05 0.83 -7.97
C VAL A 104 -11.92 2.09 -8.01
N ARG A 105 -11.73 2.96 -9.01
CA ARG A 105 -12.55 4.16 -9.20
C ARG A 105 -14.02 3.82 -9.42
N ASN A 106 -14.31 2.83 -10.27
CA ASN A 106 -15.67 2.40 -10.55
C ASN A 106 -16.35 1.84 -9.29
N THR A 107 -15.65 0.99 -8.53
CA THR A 107 -16.16 0.46 -7.26
C THR A 107 -16.42 1.58 -6.26
N ALA A 108 -15.46 2.51 -6.08
CA ALA A 108 -15.65 3.64 -5.17
C ALA A 108 -16.89 4.48 -5.52
N PHE A 109 -17.10 4.76 -6.81
CA PHE A 109 -18.28 5.47 -7.30
C PHE A 109 -19.58 4.71 -6.97
N ASN A 110 -19.63 3.42 -7.25
CA ASN A 110 -20.81 2.59 -6.98
C ASN A 110 -21.12 2.53 -5.47
N GLU A 111 -20.11 2.38 -4.62
CA GLU A 111 -20.29 2.36 -3.17
C GLU A 111 -20.82 3.70 -2.64
N VAL A 112 -20.29 4.82 -3.13
CA VAL A 112 -20.80 6.15 -2.77
C VAL A 112 -22.24 6.32 -3.26
N GLN A 113 -22.54 5.92 -4.50
CA GLN A 113 -23.90 6.00 -5.04
C GLN A 113 -24.89 5.15 -4.22
N ASN A 114 -24.48 3.95 -3.78
CA ASN A 114 -25.27 3.10 -2.90
C ASN A 114 -25.55 3.78 -1.55
N LYS A 115 -24.56 4.46 -0.96
CA LYS A 115 -24.75 5.24 0.27
C LYS A 115 -25.70 6.41 0.07
N VAL A 116 -25.56 7.17 -1.01
CA VAL A 116 -26.49 8.28 -1.34
C VAL A 116 -27.91 7.76 -1.56
N ASN A 117 -28.08 6.67 -2.29
CA ASN A 117 -29.38 6.05 -2.54
C ASN A 117 -30.03 5.46 -1.28
N TYR A 118 -29.22 5.01 -0.31
CA TYR A 118 -29.73 4.61 0.99
C TYR A 118 -30.25 5.83 1.78
N LEU A 119 -29.52 6.95 1.74
CA LEU A 119 -29.92 8.19 2.40
C LEU A 119 -31.19 8.83 1.79
N SER A 120 -31.49 8.61 0.51
CA SER A 120 -32.71 9.12 -0.11
C SER A 120 -33.98 8.31 0.24
N ARG A 121 -33.82 7.19 0.96
CA ARG A 121 -34.91 6.28 1.36
C ARG A 121 -35.24 6.35 2.84
N ILE A 122 -34.51 7.15 3.62
CA ILE A 122 -34.79 7.46 5.03
C ILE A 122 -35.47 8.81 5.13
#